data_AF-A0A8J4Q1D0-F1
#
_entry.id   AF-A0A8J4Q1D0-F1
#
_cell.length_a   1.000
_cell.length_b   1.000
_cell.length_c   1.000
_cell.angle_alpha   90.00
_cell.angle_beta   90.00
_cell.angle_gamma   90.00
#
_symmetry.space_group_name_H-M   'P 1'
#
loop_
_entity.id
_entity.type
_entity.pdbx_description
1 polymer ?
#
loop_
_entity_poly.entity_id
_entity_poly.type
_entity_poly.pdbx_seq_one_letter_code
_entity_poly.pdbx_strand_id
1 'polypeptide(L)'
;FLPLPEGALCLIVSSAFCAEYLLFYFHSTTHKGLEGYYHFLLVLLIGLCVLSTVAGALFPSSFPIDFCCGFAITLQGLWFYQTAFTLYGPMMPEGCHLKENQISCHSKDSEVRGELLANFQFFALVLGVLVAAVGSFGFVASRYGHSELGSLRVQGEINQE
;
A
#
# COMPACT_ATOMS: atom_id res chain seq x y z
N PHE A 1 5.59 -29.76 9.37
CA PHE A 1 5.92 -28.42 8.89
C PHE A 1 6.99 -28.57 7.80
N LEU A 2 6.66 -28.25 6.55
CA LEU A 2 7.63 -28.27 5.45
C LEU A 2 8.39 -26.93 5.48
N PRO A 3 9.70 -26.91 5.77
CA PRO A 3 10.48 -25.69 5.68
C PRO A 3 10.60 -25.33 4.21
N LEU A 4 9.79 -24.36 3.74
CA LEU A 4 9.98 -23.79 2.42
C LEU A 4 11.24 -22.91 2.45
N PRO A 5 12.10 -22.98 1.42
CA PRO A 5 13.25 -22.08 1.32
C PRO A 5 12.77 -20.62 1.26
N GLU A 6 13.51 -19.72 1.90
CA GLU A 6 13.13 -18.31 2.11
C GLU A 6 12.70 -17.59 0.82
N GLY A 7 13.36 -17.90 -0.30
CA GLY A 7 13.00 -17.35 -1.62
C GLY A 7 11.72 -17.91 -2.24
N ALA A 8 11.28 -19.13 -1.88
CA ALA A 8 10.06 -19.71 -2.43
C ALA A 8 8.80 -18.99 -1.94
N LEU A 9 8.80 -18.49 -0.70
CA LEU A 9 7.70 -17.67 -0.17
C LEU A 9 7.56 -16.36 -0.96
N CYS A 10 8.67 -15.66 -1.23
CA CYS A 10 8.66 -14.44 -2.03
C CYS A 10 8.18 -14.70 -3.46
N LEU A 11 8.57 -15.82 -4.07
CA LEU A 11 8.10 -16.19 -5.42
C LEU A 11 6.60 -16.53 -5.44
N ILE A 12 6.10 -17.25 -4.43
CA ILE A 12 4.66 -17.54 -4.31
C ILE A 12 3.86 -16.25 -4.14
N VAL A 13 4.29 -15.37 -3.24
CA VAL A 13 3.66 -14.05 -3.03
C VAL A 13 3.70 -13.21 -4.29
N SER A 14 4.85 -13.15 -4.98
CA SER A 14 4.98 -12.45 -6.25
C SER A 14 4.06 -13.04 -7.33
N SER A 15 3.87 -14.36 -7.35
CA SER A 15 2.95 -15.01 -8.30
C SER A 15 1.49 -14.69 -8.00
N ALA A 16 1.12 -14.61 -6.71
CA ALA A 16 -0.21 -14.21 -6.28
C ALA A 16 -0.52 -12.75 -6.67
N PHE A 17 0.42 -11.82 -6.41
CA PHE A 17 0.28 -10.44 -6.87
C PHE A 17 0.26 -10.31 -8.39
N CYS A 18 1.02 -11.15 -9.11
CA CYS A 18 0.97 -11.18 -10.58
C CYS A 18 -0.41 -11.65 -11.10
N ALA A 19 -0.99 -12.69 -10.48
CA ALA A 19 -2.34 -13.14 -10.81
C ALA A 19 -3.39 -12.06 -10.52
N GLU A 20 -3.26 -11.38 -9.37
CA GLU A 20 -4.12 -10.26 -9.00
C GLU A 20 -3.99 -9.08 -9.98
N TYR A 21 -2.77 -8.73 -10.37
CA TYR A 21 -2.48 -7.69 -11.37
C TYR A 21 -3.20 -8.00 -12.69
N LEU A 22 -3.07 -9.23 -13.20
CA LEU A 22 -3.69 -9.63 -14.46
C LEU A 22 -5.22 -9.57 -14.36
N LEU A 23 -5.79 -10.03 -13.25
CA LEU A 23 -7.23 -9.98 -13.00
C LEU A 23 -7.75 -8.54 -13.06
N PHE A 24 -7.13 -7.63 -12.30
CA PHE A 24 -7.54 -6.23 -12.30
C PHE A 24 -7.20 -5.52 -13.59
N TYR A 25 -6.15 -5.90 -14.30
CA TYR A 25 -5.82 -5.32 -15.61
C TYR A 25 -6.91 -5.66 -16.65
N PHE A 26 -7.33 -6.93 -16.74
CA PHE A 26 -8.42 -7.32 -17.64
C PHE A 26 -9.78 -6.77 -17.20
N HIS A 27 -10.00 -6.64 -15.89
CA HIS A 27 -11.19 -5.96 -15.38
C HIS A 27 -11.17 -4.48 -15.76
N SER A 28 -10.07 -3.77 -15.50
CA SER A 28 -9.91 -2.34 -15.76
C SER A 28 -10.02 -1.97 -17.24
N THR A 29 -9.61 -2.84 -18.18
CA THR A 29 -9.76 -2.58 -19.61
C THR A 29 -11.22 -2.63 -20.08
N THR A 30 -12.10 -3.25 -19.29
CA THR A 30 -13.55 -3.34 -19.55
C THR A 30 -14.29 -2.06 -19.14
N HIS A 31 -13.76 -1.29 -18.19
CA HIS A 31 -14.38 -0.05 -17.69
C HIS A 31 -13.74 1.19 -18.33
N LYS A 32 -14.56 2.15 -18.79
CA LYS A 32 -14.11 3.44 -19.32
C LYS A 32 -14.55 4.56 -18.38
N GLY A 33 -13.69 5.55 -18.13
CA GLY A 33 -13.99 6.72 -17.28
C GLY A 33 -13.40 6.59 -15.85
N LEU A 34 -14.11 7.16 -14.86
CA LEU A 34 -13.65 7.29 -13.47
C LEU A 34 -13.29 5.95 -12.80
N GLU A 35 -14.10 4.90 -13.01
CA GLU A 35 -13.85 3.56 -12.45
C GLU A 35 -12.53 2.98 -12.97
N GLY A 36 -12.26 3.14 -14.27
CA GLY A 36 -11.00 2.73 -14.88
C GLY A 36 -9.79 3.46 -14.30
N TYR A 37 -9.94 4.74 -13.92
CA TYR A 37 -8.85 5.51 -13.31
C TYR A 37 -8.46 4.98 -11.91
N TYR A 38 -9.45 4.68 -11.06
CA TYR A 38 -9.19 4.08 -9.74
C TYR A 38 -8.56 2.69 -9.84
N HIS A 39 -9.06 1.86 -10.76
CA HIS A 39 -8.48 0.54 -11.02
C HIS A 39 -7.08 0.63 -11.61
N PHE A 40 -6.80 1.60 -12.47
CA PHE A 40 -5.46 1.82 -13.01
C PHE A 40 -4.44 2.14 -11.91
N LEU A 41 -4.78 3.03 -10.98
CA LEU A 41 -3.94 3.32 -9.81
C LEU A 41 -3.71 2.05 -8.97
N LEU A 42 -4.74 1.22 -8.79
CA LEU A 42 -4.63 -0.04 -8.06
C LEU A 42 -3.66 -1.03 -8.72
N VAL A 43 -3.77 -1.19 -10.05
CA VAL A 43 -2.88 -2.02 -10.86
C VAL A 43 -1.43 -1.54 -10.77
N LEU A 44 -1.20 -0.22 -10.76
CA LEU A 44 0.13 0.37 -10.57
C LEU A 44 0.72 -0.01 -9.20
N LEU A 45 -0.09 0.02 -8.13
CA LEU A 45 0.35 -0.36 -6.78
C LEU A 45 0.68 -1.85 -6.69
N ILE A 46 -0.14 -2.72 -7.29
CA ILE A 46 0.15 -4.15 -7.34
C ILE A 46 1.46 -4.40 -8.11
N GLY A 47 1.70 -3.68 -9.21
CA GLY A 47 2.96 -3.74 -9.94
C GLY A 47 4.16 -3.36 -9.07
N LEU A 48 4.02 -2.33 -8.23
CA LEU A 48 5.04 -1.95 -7.26
C LEU A 48 5.28 -3.03 -6.19
N CYS A 49 4.21 -3.70 -5.72
CA CYS A 49 4.32 -4.85 -4.81
C CYS A 49 5.09 -6.01 -5.45
N VAL A 50 4.79 -6.35 -6.72
CA VAL A 50 5.51 -7.39 -7.47
C VAL A 50 6.99 -7.04 -7.58
N LEU A 51 7.31 -5.82 -8.03
CA LEU A 51 8.71 -5.37 -8.17
C LEU A 51 9.46 -5.40 -6.85
N SER A 52 8.82 -4.95 -5.76
CA SER A 52 9.43 -4.95 -4.42
C SER A 52 9.65 -6.36 -3.91
N THR A 53 8.67 -7.27 -4.11
CA THR A 53 8.78 -8.67 -3.67
C THR A 53 9.86 -9.42 -4.44
N VAL A 54 9.97 -9.18 -5.76
CA VAL A 54 11.05 -9.73 -6.60
C VAL A 54 12.40 -9.15 -6.17
N ALA A 55 12.48 -7.85 -5.91
CA ALA A 55 13.71 -7.22 -5.42
C ALA A 55 14.13 -7.79 -4.05
N GLY A 56 13.19 -8.04 -3.14
CA GLY A 56 13.45 -8.70 -1.85
C GLY A 56 13.94 -10.15 -2.01
N ALA A 57 13.42 -10.88 -3.00
CA ALA A 57 13.91 -12.22 -3.33
C ALA A 57 15.34 -12.21 -3.89
N LEU A 58 15.71 -11.19 -4.66
CA LEU A 58 17.05 -11.03 -5.25
C LEU A 58 18.07 -10.45 -4.26
N PHE A 59 17.63 -9.61 -3.33
CA PHE A 59 18.47 -8.90 -2.36
C PHE A 59 17.93 -9.04 -0.92
N PRO A 60 18.04 -10.24 -0.30
CA PRO A 60 17.49 -10.54 1.03
C PRO A 60 18.22 -9.83 2.19
N SER A 61 19.15 -8.91 1.92
CA SER A 61 20.05 -8.32 2.92
C SER A 61 19.84 -6.81 3.12
N SER A 62 18.71 -6.26 2.69
CA SER A 62 18.48 -4.81 2.78
C SER A 62 17.15 -4.45 3.46
N PHE A 63 17.28 -3.99 4.71
CA PHE A 63 16.22 -3.33 5.48
C PHE A 63 15.35 -2.35 4.67
N PRO A 64 15.89 -1.49 3.77
CA PRO A 64 15.03 -0.59 2.99
C PRO A 64 14.13 -1.32 1.99
N ILE A 65 14.51 -2.49 1.47
CA ILE A 65 13.68 -3.25 0.53
C ILE A 65 12.50 -3.88 1.27
N ASP A 66 12.73 -4.46 2.45
CA ASP A 66 11.65 -5.02 3.28
C ASP A 66 10.67 -3.93 3.72
N PHE A 67 11.19 -2.75 4.09
CA PHE A 67 10.37 -1.59 4.41
C PHE A 67 9.54 -1.11 3.22
N CYS A 68 10.14 -1.04 2.02
CA CYS A 68 9.44 -0.68 0.79
C CYS A 68 8.35 -1.70 0.42
N CYS A 69 8.63 -2.99 0.57
CA CYS A 69 7.66 -4.07 0.41
C CYS A 69 6.46 -3.88 1.33
N GLY A 70 6.69 -3.72 2.64
CA GLY A 70 5.62 -3.53 3.62
C GLY A 70 4.80 -2.26 3.34
N PHE A 71 5.48 -1.18 2.96
CA PHE A 71 4.85 0.09 2.57
C PHE A 71 3.95 -0.09 1.33
N ALA A 72 4.46 -0.72 0.27
CA ALA A 72 3.70 -0.97 -0.96
C ALA A 72 2.47 -1.86 -0.71
N ILE A 73 2.62 -2.94 0.06
CA ILE A 73 1.51 -3.86 0.40
C ILE A 73 0.45 -3.13 1.21
N THR A 74 0.86 -2.31 2.19
CA THR A 74 -0.08 -1.53 3.01
C THR A 74 -0.85 -0.52 2.17
N LEU A 75 -0.16 0.20 1.28
CA LEU A 75 -0.79 1.13 0.36
C LEU A 75 -1.77 0.41 -0.57
N GLN A 76 -1.38 -0.74 -1.14
CA GLN A 76 -2.20 -1.51 -2.07
C GLN A 76 -3.51 -1.95 -1.39
N GLY A 77 -3.43 -2.51 -0.18
CA GLY A 77 -4.61 -2.94 0.56
C GLY A 77 -5.53 -1.80 0.97
N LEU A 78 -4.98 -0.69 1.47
CA LEU A 78 -5.77 0.49 1.82
C LEU A 78 -6.42 1.14 0.61
N TRP A 79 -5.71 1.21 -0.52
CA TRP A 79 -6.25 1.75 -1.77
C TRP A 79 -7.38 0.87 -2.33
N PHE A 80 -7.25 -0.46 -2.23
CA PHE A 80 -8.31 -1.39 -2.60
C PHE A 80 -9.59 -1.13 -1.79
N TYR A 81 -9.45 -0.99 -0.47
CA TYR A 81 -10.57 -0.70 0.42
C TYR A 81 -11.19 0.66 0.09
N GLN A 82 -10.38 1.70 -0.07
CA GLN A 82 -10.85 3.04 -0.43
C GLN A 82 -11.60 3.04 -1.76
N THR A 83 -11.06 2.35 -2.78
CA THR A 83 -11.68 2.24 -4.10
C THR A 83 -13.05 1.58 -3.99
N ALA A 84 -13.16 0.49 -3.23
CA ALA A 84 -14.44 -0.20 -3.02
C ALA A 84 -15.49 0.72 -2.36
N PHE A 85 -15.10 1.47 -1.32
CA PHE A 85 -16.01 2.42 -0.64
C PHE A 85 -16.36 3.65 -1.49
N THR A 86 -15.46 4.08 -2.38
CA THR A 86 -15.68 5.26 -3.22
C THR A 86 -16.57 4.94 -4.42
N LEU A 87 -16.38 3.77 -5.05
CA LEU A 87 -17.16 3.37 -6.22
C LEU A 87 -18.50 2.74 -5.85
N TYR A 88 -18.54 1.90 -4.80
CA TYR A 88 -19.72 1.11 -4.44
C TYR A 88 -20.32 1.49 -3.09
N GLY A 89 -19.75 2.49 -2.41
CA GLY A 89 -20.19 2.97 -1.10
C GLY A 89 -20.79 4.38 -1.13
N PRO A 90 -21.06 4.97 0.04
CA PRO A 90 -21.74 6.26 0.15
C PRO A 90 -20.86 7.47 -0.23
N MET A 91 -19.57 7.27 -0.51
CA MET A 91 -18.64 8.33 -0.93
C MET A 91 -18.60 8.56 -2.45
N MET A 92 -19.58 8.04 -3.20
CA MET A 92 -19.64 8.21 -4.64
C MET A 92 -19.77 9.70 -5.02
N PRO A 93 -18.92 10.23 -5.93
CA PRO A 93 -18.98 11.63 -6.31
C PRO A 93 -20.30 12.01 -6.99
N GLU A 94 -20.85 13.16 -6.60
CA GLU A 94 -22.11 13.67 -7.15
C GLU A 94 -22.04 13.81 -8.68
N GLY A 95 -22.99 13.19 -9.38
CA GLY A 95 -23.10 13.21 -10.84
C GLY A 95 -22.62 11.92 -11.54
N CYS A 96 -22.09 10.96 -10.80
CA CYS A 96 -21.79 9.62 -11.29
C CYS A 96 -22.79 8.62 -10.72
N HIS A 97 -23.29 7.70 -11.55
CA HIS A 97 -24.23 6.67 -11.13
C HIS A 97 -23.81 5.30 -11.66
N LEU A 98 -24.07 4.27 -10.86
CA LEU A 98 -23.91 2.88 -11.28
C LEU A 98 -25.08 2.52 -12.22
N LYS A 99 -24.80 2.36 -13.50
CA LYS A 99 -25.78 1.94 -14.50
C LYS A 99 -25.36 0.58 -15.05
N GLU A 100 -26.17 -0.45 -14.79
CA GLU A 100 -25.99 -1.80 -15.34
C GLU A 100 -24.55 -2.33 -15.21
N ASN A 101 -23.95 -2.15 -14.02
CA ASN A 101 -22.61 -2.62 -13.68
C ASN A 101 -21.43 -1.81 -14.27
N GLN A 102 -21.68 -0.59 -14.77
CA GLN A 102 -20.64 0.38 -15.13
C GLN A 102 -20.91 1.74 -14.49
N ILE A 103 -19.87 2.38 -13.97
CA ILE A 103 -19.99 3.73 -13.42
C ILE A 103 -19.93 4.73 -14.58
N SER A 104 -21.06 5.37 -14.86
CA SER A 104 -21.16 6.41 -15.89
C SER A 104 -21.41 7.76 -15.23
N CYS A 105 -20.54 8.72 -15.54
CA CYS A 105 -20.69 10.11 -15.11
C CYS A 105 -21.41 10.92 -16.19
N HIS A 106 -22.35 11.79 -15.77
CA HIS A 106 -23.21 12.54 -16.68
C HIS A 106 -22.45 13.58 -17.53
N SER A 107 -21.29 14.07 -17.07
CA SER A 107 -20.46 15.05 -17.78
C SER A 107 -18.95 14.77 -17.65
N LYS A 108 -18.15 15.27 -18.60
CA LYS A 108 -16.68 15.24 -18.50
C LYS A 108 -16.16 16.03 -17.30
N ASP A 109 -16.84 17.11 -16.89
CA ASP A 109 -16.45 17.87 -15.70
C ASP A 109 -16.56 17.05 -14.41
N SER A 110 -17.57 16.18 -14.29
CA SER A 110 -17.72 15.27 -13.14
C SER A 110 -16.65 14.17 -13.12
N GLU A 111 -16.20 13.73 -14.30
CA GLU A 111 -15.09 12.76 -14.42
C GLU A 111 -13.77 13.38 -13.95
N VAL A 112 -13.42 14.56 -14.46
CA VAL A 112 -12.19 15.28 -14.05
C VAL A 112 -12.20 15.59 -12.54
N ARG A 113 -13.36 15.97 -11.99
CA ARG A 113 -13.49 16.20 -10.54
C ARG A 113 -13.28 14.93 -9.72
N GLY A 114 -13.79 13.80 -10.21
CA GLY A 114 -13.58 12.48 -9.59
C GLY A 114 -12.11 12.03 -9.66
N GLU A 115 -11.43 12.25 -10.79
CA GLU A 115 -10.00 11.96 -10.96
C GLU A 115 -9.13 12.83 -10.04
N LEU A 116 -9.46 14.11 -9.89
CA LEU A 116 -8.78 15.01 -8.96
C LEU A 116 -8.95 14.55 -7.51
N LEU A 117 -10.17 14.15 -7.14
CA LEU A 117 -10.46 13.60 -5.81
C LEU A 117 -9.67 12.30 -5.56
N ALA A 118 -9.58 11.43 -6.57
CA ALA A 118 -8.81 10.19 -6.51
C ALA A 118 -7.33 10.49 -6.23
N ASN A 119 -6.75 11.44 -6.98
CA ASN A 119 -5.36 11.86 -6.78
C ASN A 119 -5.14 12.43 -5.39
N PHE A 120 -6.03 13.31 -4.92
CA PHE A 120 -5.92 13.86 -3.58
C PHE A 120 -5.98 12.78 -2.51
N GLN A 121 -6.94 11.84 -2.62
CA GLN A 121 -7.07 10.72 -1.69
C GLN A 121 -5.83 9.82 -1.73
N PHE A 122 -5.27 9.58 -2.91
CA PHE A 122 -4.07 8.80 -3.09
C PHE A 122 -2.87 9.45 -2.40
N PHE A 123 -2.63 10.74 -2.65
CA PHE A 123 -1.54 11.48 -2.00
C PHE A 123 -1.71 11.56 -0.49
N ALA A 124 -2.93 11.79 0.01
CA ALA A 124 -3.23 11.81 1.43
C ALA A 124 -2.93 10.45 2.09
N LEU A 125 -3.29 9.35 1.42
CA LEU A 125 -3.06 7.99 1.89
C LEU A 125 -1.56 7.66 1.90
N VAL A 126 -0.82 8.00 0.83
CA VAL A 126 0.65 7.87 0.76
C VAL A 126 1.32 8.63 1.89
N LEU A 127 0.93 9.89 2.11
CA LEU A 127 1.50 10.72 3.18
C LEU A 127 1.13 10.17 4.57
N GLY A 128 -0.10 9.69 4.76
CA GLY A 128 -0.55 9.06 5.99
C GLY A 128 0.25 7.82 6.35
N VAL A 129 0.49 6.92 5.39
CA VAL A 129 1.31 5.72 5.61
C VAL A 129 2.77 6.11 5.86
N LEU A 130 3.32 7.11 5.17
CA LEU A 130 4.69 7.59 5.41
C LEU A 130 4.85 8.13 6.83
N VAL A 131 3.92 9.00 7.26
CA VAL A 131 3.91 9.57 8.61
C VAL A 131 3.74 8.46 9.65
N ALA A 132 2.86 7.49 9.42
CA ALA A 132 2.69 6.36 10.32
C ALA A 132 3.96 5.50 10.41
N ALA A 133 4.65 5.28 9.29
CA ALA A 133 5.88 4.48 9.27
C ALA A 133 7.04 5.21 9.95
N VAL A 134 7.25 6.50 9.65
CA VAL A 134 8.25 7.35 10.33
C VAL A 134 7.92 7.50 11.82
N GLY A 135 6.65 7.70 12.15
CA GLY A 135 6.18 7.80 13.53
C GLY A 135 6.40 6.50 14.31
N SER A 136 6.12 5.35 13.70
CA SER A 136 6.40 4.03 14.29
C SER A 136 7.90 3.82 14.50
N PHE A 137 8.72 4.13 13.51
CA PHE A 137 10.17 4.05 13.61
C PHE A 137 10.72 4.99 14.69
N GLY A 138 10.25 6.25 14.74
CA GLY A 138 10.63 7.22 15.76
C GLY A 138 10.17 6.83 17.16
N PHE A 139 8.97 6.24 17.30
CA PHE A 139 8.47 5.73 18.57
C PHE A 139 9.30 4.55 19.09
N VAL A 140 9.64 3.62 18.21
CA VAL A 140 10.56 2.51 18.49
C VAL A 140 11.93 3.07 18.89
N ALA A 141 12.53 3.94 18.09
CA ALA A 141 13.83 4.53 18.39
C ALA A 141 13.84 5.30 19.72
N SER A 142 12.77 6.02 20.04
CA SER A 142 12.60 6.71 21.32
C SER A 142 12.53 5.74 22.49
N ARG A 143 11.79 4.63 22.37
CA ARG A 143 11.66 3.62 23.43
C ARG A 143 12.94 2.80 23.62
N TYR A 144 13.55 2.31 22.55
CA TYR A 144 14.78 1.51 22.62
C TYR A 144 16.00 2.37 22.97
N GLY A 145 16.10 3.59 22.45
CA GLY A 145 17.15 4.53 22.83
C GLY A 145 17.07 4.92 24.31
N HIS A 146 15.87 5.03 24.88
CA HIS A 146 15.70 5.26 26.31
C HIS A 146 16.04 4.03 27.17
N SER A 147 15.75 2.83 26.69
CA SER A 147 16.13 1.58 27.36
C SER A 147 17.64 1.34 27.37
N GLU A 148 18.34 1.65 26.26
CA GLU A 148 19.80 1.59 26.18
C GLU A 148 20.47 2.59 27.12
N LEU A 149 19.96 3.84 27.20
CA LEU A 149 20.46 4.84 28.16
C LEU A 149 20.20 4.44 29.63
N GLY A 150 19.04 3.83 29.91
CA GLY A 150 18.69 3.33 31.24
C GLY A 150 19.59 2.15 31.67
N SER A 151 19.86 1.22 30.75
CA SER A 151 20.77 0.08 30.94
C SER A 151 22.20 0.55 31.24
N LEU A 152 22.71 1.51 30.46
CA LEU A 152 24.04 2.10 30.68
C LEU A 152 24.16 2.84 32.01
N ARG A 153 23.08 3.50 32.46
CA ARG A 153 23.04 4.19 33.76
C ARG A 153 23.07 3.21 34.93
N VAL A 154 22.31 2.12 34.84
CA VAL A 154 22.29 1.05 35.87
C VAL A 154 23.63 0.32 35.94
N GLN A 155 24.25 0.01 34.80
CA GLN A 155 25.59 -0.60 34.77
C GLN A 155 26.69 0.33 35.30
N GLY A 156 26.50 1.65 35.22
CA GLY A 156 27.41 2.64 35.80
C GLY A 156 27.36 2.68 37.34
N GLU A 157 26.19 2.48 37.94
CA GLU A 157 26.05 2.45 39.41
C GLU A 157 26.55 1.13 40.01
N ILE A 158 26.36 -0.01 39.34
CA ILE A 158 26.84 -1.32 39.82
C ILE A 158 28.37 -1.43 39.82
N ASN A 159 29.07 -0.65 38.99
CA ASN A 159 30.54 -0.63 38.95
C ASN A 159 31.18 0.32 39.98
N GLN A 160 30.38 0.99 40.83
CA GLN A 160 30.86 1.91 41.88
C GLN A 160 30.66 1.39 43.33
N GLU A 161 30.04 0.23 43.52
CA GLU A 161 30.06 -0.54 44.80
C GLU A 161 31.15 -1.62 44.77
#